data_AF-A0A6N2L6J6-F1
#
_entry.id   AF-A0A6N2L6J6-F1
#
_cell.length_a   1.000
_cell.length_b   1.000
_cell.length_c   1.000
_cell.angle_alpha   90.00
_cell.angle_beta   90.00
_cell.angle_gamma   90.00
#
_symmetry.space_group_name_H-M   'P 1'
#
loop_
_entity.id
_entity.type
_entity.pdbx_description
1 polymer ?
#
loop_
_entity_poly.entity_id
_entity_poly.type
_entity_poly.pdbx_seq_one_letter_code
_entity_poly.pdbx_strand_id
1 'polypeptide(L)'
;MAASHNQKSGFHARSRSFPTRPNPIITQLDEHLCRSRASEGASTSSSLGCKVSSLQDLHDCVSKLLLLPLNQQAIAQENTGKLIDELLDGSLQVLDLCNTAKDALLQTKESAHELQSNLRRRCCGETGLANEVKKYLTSRKVVKRTIHQALKVIKKTCTFSTFNGFHETTSMFNMLKEIVVVSLKVFESS
;
A
#
# COMPACT_ATOMS: atom_id res chain seq x y z
N MET A 1 20.72 6.85 76.12
CA MET A 1 19.61 7.11 75.17
C MET A 1 20.07 8.27 74.29
N ALA A 2 20.53 7.98 73.06
CA ALA A 2 19.78 8.08 71.79
C ALA A 2 19.89 9.50 71.19
N ALA A 3 20.13 9.75 69.90
CA ALA A 3 20.55 8.95 68.75
C ALA A 3 21.10 9.95 67.70
N SER A 4 22.12 9.56 66.94
CA SER A 4 22.70 10.35 65.85
C SER A 4 21.72 10.51 64.69
N HIS A 5 21.48 11.74 64.21
CA HIS A 5 20.68 11.97 63.01
C HIS A 5 21.59 12.13 61.79
N ASN A 6 21.60 11.11 60.94
CA ASN A 6 22.35 11.02 59.70
C ASN A 6 21.44 11.51 58.55
N GLN A 7 21.67 12.72 58.03
CA GLN A 7 20.95 13.22 56.85
C GLN A 7 21.56 12.59 55.59
N LYS A 8 20.97 11.48 55.14
CA LYS A 8 21.28 10.87 53.85
C LYS A 8 20.78 11.74 52.70
N SER A 9 21.67 11.97 51.74
CA SER A 9 21.47 12.62 50.46
C SER A 9 20.28 12.05 49.67
N GLY A 10 19.29 12.88 49.39
CA GLY A 10 18.25 12.59 48.42
C GLY A 10 18.55 13.26 47.09
N PHE A 11 19.56 12.78 46.34
CA PHE A 11 19.66 13.14 44.93
C PHE A 11 18.50 12.47 44.19
N HIS A 12 17.43 13.22 43.94
CA HIS A 12 16.37 12.80 43.03
C HIS A 12 16.94 12.85 41.61
N ALA A 13 17.50 11.73 41.17
CA ALA A 13 17.83 11.49 39.78
C ALA A 13 16.51 11.50 38.97
N ARG A 14 16.10 12.68 38.51
CA ARG A 14 15.05 12.82 37.50
C ARG A 14 15.59 12.27 36.19
N SER A 15 15.24 11.02 35.90
CA SER A 15 15.45 10.42 34.59
C SER A 15 14.86 11.34 33.52
N ARG A 16 15.73 12.02 32.78
CA ARG A 16 15.34 12.71 31.55
C ARG A 16 15.15 11.63 30.50
N SER A 17 13.94 11.10 30.36
CA SER A 17 13.55 10.44 29.13
C SER A 17 13.66 11.49 28.03
N PHE A 18 14.76 11.43 27.27
CA PHE A 18 14.84 12.18 26.02
C PHE A 18 13.65 11.72 25.17
N PRO A 19 12.88 12.63 24.56
CA PRO A 19 11.85 12.23 23.60
C PRO A 19 12.56 11.40 22.54
N THR A 20 12.19 10.13 22.42
CA THR A 20 12.71 9.23 21.39
C THR A 20 12.40 9.89 20.06
N ARG A 21 13.42 10.41 19.37
CA ARG A 21 13.21 11.04 18.09
C ARG A 21 12.69 9.95 17.14
N PRO A 22 11.48 10.09 16.58
CA PRO A 22 10.93 9.06 15.70
C PRO A 22 11.88 8.89 14.51
N ASN A 23 12.06 7.65 14.07
CA ASN A 23 12.91 7.35 12.92
C ASN A 23 12.33 8.08 11.69
N PRO A 24 13.13 8.88 10.96
CA PRO A 24 12.63 9.69 9.85
C PRO A 24 11.93 8.86 8.76
N ILE A 25 12.34 7.60 8.58
CA ILE A 25 11.71 6.68 7.62
C ILE A 25 10.32 6.25 8.09
N ILE A 26 10.15 6.01 9.39
CA ILE A 26 8.85 5.64 9.97
C ILE A 26 7.88 6.82 9.90
N THR A 27 8.36 8.04 10.18
CA THR A 27 7.56 9.26 10.04
C THR A 27 7.11 9.47 8.60
N GLN A 28 8.01 9.33 7.63
CA GLN A 28 7.67 9.44 6.21
C GLN A 28 6.62 8.40 5.79
N LEU A 29 6.77 7.15 6.26
CA LEU A 29 5.85 6.08 5.94
C LEU A 29 4.45 6.33 6.51
N ASP A 30 4.36 6.79 7.75
CA ASP A 30 3.10 7.16 8.40
C ASP A 30 2.43 8.34 7.67
N GLU A 31 3.20 9.34 7.23
CA GLU A 31 2.68 10.45 6.41
C GLU A 31 2.07 9.96 5.08
N HIS A 32 2.72 9.03 4.39
CA HIS A 32 2.19 8.44 3.16
C HIS A 32 0.92 7.60 3.43
N LEU A 33 0.89 6.84 4.52
CA LEU A 33 -0.30 6.10 4.96
C LEU A 33 -1.45 7.05 5.33
N CYS A 34 -1.21 8.08 6.14
CA CYS A 34 -2.20 9.10 6.48
C CYS A 34 -2.75 9.81 5.23
N ARG A 35 -1.89 10.16 4.27
CA ARG A 35 -2.31 10.77 3.00
C ARG A 35 -3.20 9.84 2.18
N SER A 36 -2.84 8.55 2.10
CA SER A 36 -3.65 7.55 1.40
C SER A 36 -5.05 7.40 2.02
N ARG A 37 -5.15 7.34 3.36
CA ARG A 37 -6.43 7.30 4.10
C ARG A 37 -7.24 8.58 3.92
N ALA A 38 -6.60 9.76 3.98
CA ALA A 38 -7.28 11.05 3.81
C ALA A 38 -7.90 11.20 2.41
N SER A 39 -7.28 10.62 1.38
CA SER A 39 -7.84 10.59 0.03
C SER A 39 -9.08 9.70 -0.11
N GLU A 40 -9.43 8.87 0.89
CA GLU A 40 -10.67 8.08 0.90
C GLU A 40 -11.89 8.91 1.35
N GLY A 41 -11.67 9.94 2.19
CA GLY A 41 -12.76 10.71 2.84
C GLY A 41 -13.11 12.05 2.18
N ALA A 42 -12.21 12.63 1.39
CA ALA A 42 -12.48 13.87 0.68
C ALA A 42 -13.14 13.60 -0.69
N SER A 43 -14.24 14.29 -1.03
CA SER A 43 -14.95 14.18 -2.32
C SER A 43 -14.13 14.60 -3.57
N THR A 44 -12.83 14.86 -3.40
CA THR A 44 -11.89 15.01 -4.52
C THR A 44 -11.58 13.65 -5.12
N SER A 45 -12.15 13.36 -6.30
CA SER A 45 -11.80 12.18 -7.09
C SER A 45 -10.35 12.28 -7.57
N SER A 46 -9.39 11.88 -6.73
CA SER A 46 -8.01 11.74 -7.17
C SER A 46 -7.95 10.69 -8.29
N SER A 47 -7.28 11.03 -9.39
CA SER A 47 -7.17 10.10 -10.51
C SER A 47 -6.47 8.82 -10.06
N LEU A 48 -6.80 7.69 -10.69
CA LEU A 48 -6.10 6.42 -10.47
C LEU A 48 -4.57 6.59 -10.59
N GLY A 49 -4.11 7.42 -11.53
CA GLY A 49 -2.68 7.72 -11.69
C GLY A 49 -2.06 8.34 -10.43
N CYS A 50 -2.70 9.33 -9.82
CA CYS A 50 -2.22 9.95 -8.59
C CYS A 50 -2.15 8.95 -7.42
N LYS A 51 -3.14 8.06 -7.32
CA LYS A 51 -3.18 7.03 -6.28
C LYS A 51 -2.07 6.00 -6.47
N VAL A 52 -1.83 5.55 -7.71
CA VAL A 52 -0.75 4.61 -8.05
C VAL A 52 0.63 5.24 -7.82
N SER A 53 0.83 6.52 -8.17
CA SER A 53 2.08 7.22 -7.83
C SER A 53 2.30 7.32 -6.32
N SER A 54 1.24 7.57 -5.54
CA SER A 54 1.35 7.60 -4.08
C SER A 54 1.70 6.23 -3.49
N LEU A 55 1.25 5.13 -4.12
CA LEU A 55 1.68 3.77 -3.74
C LEU A 55 3.16 3.55 -4.04
N GLN A 56 3.68 4.06 -5.15
CA GLN A 56 5.09 3.94 -5.48
C GLN A 56 5.96 4.57 -4.38
N ASP A 57 5.64 5.81 -3.99
CA ASP A 57 6.37 6.50 -2.90
C ASP A 57 6.31 5.71 -1.57
N LEU A 58 5.15 5.11 -1.27
CA LEU A 58 4.95 4.28 -0.08
C LEU A 58 5.84 3.02 -0.11
N HIS A 59 5.86 2.31 -1.24
CA HIS A 59 6.67 1.09 -1.41
C HIS A 59 8.19 1.38 -1.45
N ASP A 60 8.59 2.56 -1.95
CA ASP A 60 9.97 3.03 -1.86
C ASP A 60 10.40 3.27 -0.40
N CYS A 61 9.48 3.78 0.44
CA CYS A 61 9.72 3.93 1.88
C CYS A 61 9.83 2.57 2.59
N VAL A 62 8.97 1.60 2.25
CA VAL A 62 9.06 0.22 2.76
C VAL A 62 10.41 -0.41 2.44
N SER A 63 10.88 -0.24 1.21
CA SER A 63 12.18 -0.77 0.78
C SER A 63 13.32 -0.25 1.66
N LYS A 64 13.30 1.04 1.99
CA LYS A 64 14.27 1.66 2.92
C LYS A 64 14.09 1.17 4.36
N LEU A 65 12.85 1.00 4.82
CA LEU A 65 12.53 0.49 6.15
C LEU A 65 13.10 -0.92 6.35
N LEU A 66 12.90 -1.82 5.37
CA LEU A 66 13.37 -3.21 5.44
C LEU A 66 14.90 -3.33 5.42
N LEU A 67 15.60 -2.34 4.88
CA LEU A 67 17.07 -2.29 4.88
C LEU A 67 17.68 -1.85 6.22
N LEU A 68 16.87 -1.42 7.19
CA LEU A 68 17.38 -1.03 8.51
C LEU A 68 17.90 -2.27 9.29
N PRO A 69 19.08 -2.19 9.93
CA PRO A 69 19.67 -3.33 10.65
C PRO A 69 18.76 -3.95 11.72
N LEU A 70 18.02 -3.13 12.46
CA LEU A 70 17.07 -3.60 13.48
C LEU A 70 15.93 -4.42 12.87
N ASN A 71 15.45 -4.01 11.70
CA ASN A 71 14.38 -4.70 11.00
C ASN A 71 14.89 -5.99 10.35
N GLN A 72 16.11 -5.98 9.79
CA GLN A 72 16.75 -7.20 9.29
C GLN A 72 16.98 -8.22 10.41
N GLN A 73 17.40 -7.77 11.59
CA GLN A 73 17.54 -8.63 12.76
C GLN A 73 16.19 -9.18 13.23
N ALA A 74 15.13 -8.37 13.20
CA ALA A 74 13.78 -8.81 13.53
C ALA A 74 13.23 -9.84 12.53
N ILE A 75 13.52 -9.69 11.24
CA ILE A 75 13.14 -10.62 10.16
C ILE A 75 13.93 -11.93 10.26
N ALA A 76 15.19 -11.88 10.66
CA ALA A 76 16.04 -13.05 10.83
C ALA A 76 15.72 -13.89 12.09
N GLN A 77 14.74 -13.48 12.91
CA GLN A 77 14.33 -14.27 14.06
C GLN A 77 13.59 -15.54 13.61
N GLU A 78 13.90 -16.67 14.25
CA GLU A 78 13.32 -17.97 13.91
C GLU A 78 11.78 -18.00 14.00
N ASN A 79 11.21 -17.16 14.88
CA ASN A 79 9.77 -17.12 15.14
C ASN A 79 8.98 -16.26 14.15
N THR A 80 9.61 -15.56 13.19
CA THR A 80 8.92 -14.66 12.25
C THR A 80 8.61 -15.29 10.90
N GLY A 81 9.07 -16.52 10.62
CA GLY A 81 8.90 -17.20 9.32
C GLY A 81 7.47 -17.18 8.79
N LYS A 82 6.50 -17.64 9.59
CA LYS A 82 5.09 -17.66 9.19
C LYS A 82 4.53 -16.26 8.86
N LEU A 83 4.95 -15.21 9.57
CA LEU A 83 4.49 -13.85 9.27
C LEU A 83 5.07 -13.31 7.98
N ILE A 84 6.34 -13.66 7.72
CA ILE A 84 7.02 -13.30 6.48
C ILE A 84 6.30 -13.98 5.32
N ASP A 85 5.98 -15.27 5.44
CA ASP A 85 5.24 -16.01 4.42
C ASP A 85 3.86 -15.37 4.14
N GLU A 86 3.10 -15.04 5.19
CA GLU A 86 1.80 -14.34 5.03
C GLU A 86 1.96 -12.97 4.37
N LEU A 87 2.99 -12.21 4.77
CA LEU A 87 3.25 -10.89 4.20
C LEU A 87 3.67 -10.98 2.74
N LEU A 88 4.50 -11.96 2.39
CA LEU A 88 4.95 -12.22 1.03
C LEU A 88 3.78 -12.69 0.15
N ASP A 89 2.92 -13.58 0.64
CA ASP A 89 1.71 -14.01 -0.08
C ASP A 89 0.78 -12.82 -0.34
N GLY A 90 0.52 -11.98 0.67
CA GLY A 90 -0.25 -10.76 0.49
C GLY A 90 0.37 -9.77 -0.49
N SER A 91 1.70 -9.63 -0.47
CA SER A 91 2.44 -8.77 -1.41
C SER A 91 2.40 -9.31 -2.84
N LEU A 92 2.52 -10.62 -3.02
CA LEU A 92 2.42 -11.29 -4.31
C LEU A 92 1.02 -11.11 -4.92
N GLN A 93 -0.03 -11.25 -4.11
CA GLN A 93 -1.41 -10.98 -4.55
C GLN A 93 -1.60 -9.53 -5.02
N VAL A 94 -1.00 -8.54 -4.34
CA VAL A 94 -1.00 -7.15 -4.80
C VAL A 94 -0.26 -7.01 -6.12
N LEU A 95 0.89 -7.66 -6.28
CA LEU A 95 1.66 -7.64 -7.54
C LEU A 95 0.85 -8.23 -8.71
N ASP A 96 0.17 -9.37 -8.49
CA ASP A 96 -0.68 -10.01 -9.49
C ASP A 96 -1.87 -9.13 -9.88
N LEU A 97 -2.47 -8.42 -8.91
CA LEU A 97 -3.51 -7.42 -9.18
C LEU A 97 -2.96 -6.26 -10.02
N CYS A 98 -1.79 -5.74 -9.67
CA CYS A 98 -1.12 -4.68 -10.43
C CYS A 98 -0.85 -5.10 -11.87
N ASN A 99 -0.35 -6.33 -12.09
CA ASN A 99 -0.12 -6.88 -13.42
C ASN A 99 -1.43 -7.02 -14.21
N THR A 100 -2.46 -7.61 -13.60
CA THR A 100 -3.79 -7.73 -14.21
C THR A 100 -4.37 -6.37 -14.59
N ALA A 101 -4.25 -5.38 -13.69
CA ALA A 101 -4.72 -4.02 -13.94
C ALA A 101 -3.92 -3.35 -15.06
N LYS A 102 -2.59 -3.51 -15.08
CA LYS A 102 -1.71 -2.99 -16.14
C LYS A 102 -2.11 -3.55 -17.50
N ASP A 103 -2.26 -4.87 -17.60
CA ASP A 103 -2.57 -5.54 -18.86
C ASP A 103 -3.97 -5.16 -19.37
N ALA A 104 -4.95 -5.10 -18.47
CA ALA A 104 -6.29 -4.63 -18.79
C ALA A 104 -6.27 -3.16 -19.28
N LEU A 105 -5.54 -2.28 -18.60
CA LEU A 105 -5.39 -0.87 -19.02
C LEU A 105 -4.68 -0.75 -20.38
N LEU A 106 -3.68 -1.60 -20.67
CA LEU A 106 -3.02 -1.66 -21.97
C LEU A 106 -4.00 -2.04 -23.09
N GLN A 107 -4.93 -2.97 -22.86
CA GLN A 107 -5.98 -3.29 -23.83
C GLN A 107 -6.90 -2.10 -24.12
N THR A 108 -7.28 -1.32 -23.09
CA THR A 108 -8.06 -0.09 -23.29
C THR A 108 -7.25 0.97 -24.04
N LYS A 109 -5.94 1.09 -23.78
CA LYS A 109 -5.03 1.99 -24.50
C LYS A 109 -4.94 1.63 -25.98
N GLU A 110 -4.80 0.35 -26.31
CA GLU A 110 -4.82 -0.14 -27.69
C GLU A 110 -6.15 0.18 -28.39
N SER A 111 -7.28 -0.12 -27.72
CA SER A 111 -8.62 0.22 -28.24
C SER A 111 -8.81 1.72 -28.47
N ALA A 112 -8.24 2.57 -27.61
CA ALA A 112 -8.25 4.02 -27.78
C ALA A 112 -7.42 4.46 -29.00
N HIS A 113 -6.27 3.84 -29.20
CA HIS A 113 -5.38 4.12 -30.33
C HIS A 113 -6.01 3.69 -31.66
N GLU A 114 -6.68 2.54 -31.70
CA GLU A 114 -7.46 2.09 -32.86
C GLU A 114 -8.57 3.09 -33.20
N LEU A 115 -9.37 3.50 -32.21
CA LEU A 115 -10.42 4.51 -32.38
C LEU A 115 -9.86 5.83 -32.93
N GLN A 116 -8.75 6.32 -32.35
CA GLN A 116 -8.08 7.53 -32.82
C GLN A 116 -7.57 7.39 -34.27
N SER A 117 -7.01 6.23 -34.61
CA SER A 117 -6.50 5.94 -35.95
C SER A 117 -7.61 5.91 -37.00
N ASN A 118 -8.76 5.29 -36.67
CA ASN A 118 -9.95 5.27 -37.52
C ASN A 118 -10.51 6.67 -37.75
N LEU A 119 -10.57 7.49 -36.70
CA LEU A 119 -10.96 8.91 -36.79
C LEU A 119 -10.04 9.72 -37.71
N ARG A 120 -8.71 9.57 -37.54
CA ARG A 120 -7.71 10.30 -38.34
C ARG A 120 -7.75 9.94 -39.82
N ARG A 121 -7.94 8.66 -40.14
CA ARG A 121 -8.01 8.20 -41.53
C ARG A 121 -9.35 8.48 -42.20
N ARG A 122 -10.36 8.99 -41.46
CA ARG A 122 -11.75 9.15 -41.93
C ARG A 122 -12.29 7.85 -42.56
N CYS A 123 -11.83 6.69 -42.07
CA CYS A 123 -12.11 5.39 -42.69
C CYS A 123 -13.55 4.91 -42.46
N CYS A 124 -14.31 5.57 -41.59
CA CYS A 124 -15.63 5.12 -41.19
C CYS A 124 -16.68 6.20 -41.40
N GLY A 125 -17.78 5.85 -42.09
CA GLY A 125 -19.03 6.61 -42.02
C GLY A 125 -19.61 6.60 -40.60
N GLU A 126 -20.70 7.34 -40.37
CA GLU A 126 -21.31 7.52 -39.03
C GLU A 126 -21.55 6.20 -38.28
N THR A 127 -22.04 5.17 -38.98
CA THR A 127 -22.28 3.83 -38.43
C THR A 127 -21.01 3.08 -38.05
N GLY A 128 -19.94 3.20 -38.85
CA GLY A 128 -18.64 2.60 -38.53
C GLY A 128 -17.96 3.27 -37.34
N LEU A 129 -18.06 4.59 -37.24
CA LEU A 129 -17.54 5.34 -36.10
C LEU A 129 -18.27 4.97 -34.80
N ALA A 130 -19.60 4.86 -34.86
CA ALA A 130 -20.41 4.44 -33.71
C ALA A 130 -19.99 3.05 -33.20
N ASN A 131 -19.64 2.12 -34.10
CA ASN A 131 -19.15 0.79 -33.75
C ASN A 131 -17.78 0.82 -33.07
N GLU A 132 -16.83 1.62 -33.57
CA GLU A 132 -15.50 1.76 -32.94
C GLU A 132 -15.58 2.41 -31.55
N VAL A 133 -16.44 3.43 -31.38
CA VAL A 133 -16.70 4.03 -30.07
C VAL A 133 -17.32 3.00 -29.12
N LYS A 134 -18.27 2.18 -29.60
CA LYS A 134 -18.87 1.10 -28.83
C LYS A 134 -17.83 0.03 -28.43
N LYS A 135 -16.89 -0.32 -29.31
CA LYS A 135 -15.78 -1.24 -29.01
C LYS A 135 -14.90 -0.69 -27.88
N TYR A 136 -14.47 0.56 -27.99
CA TYR A 136 -13.69 1.23 -26.93
C TYR A 136 -14.43 1.29 -25.58
N LEU A 137 -15.71 1.68 -25.58
CA LEU A 137 -16.52 1.72 -24.35
C LEU A 137 -16.71 0.33 -23.74
N THR A 138 -16.84 -0.70 -24.57
CA THR A 138 -16.96 -2.09 -24.12
C THR A 138 -15.63 -2.55 -23.50
N SER A 139 -14.50 -2.26 -24.13
CA SER A 139 -13.15 -2.53 -23.60
C SER A 139 -12.99 -1.92 -22.20
N ARG A 140 -13.33 -0.64 -22.02
CA ARG A 140 -13.31 0.02 -20.70
C ARG A 140 -14.17 -0.69 -19.65
N LYS A 141 -15.38 -1.14 -20.01
CA LYS A 141 -16.28 -1.87 -19.10
C LYS A 141 -15.69 -3.23 -18.70
N VAL A 142 -15.06 -3.92 -19.65
CA VAL A 142 -14.37 -5.20 -19.38
C VAL A 142 -13.22 -4.99 -18.41
N VAL A 143 -12.35 -4.00 -18.65
CA VAL A 143 -11.23 -3.67 -17.76
C VAL A 143 -11.70 -3.42 -16.33
N LYS A 144 -12.71 -2.57 -16.15
CA LYS A 144 -13.27 -2.29 -14.82
C LYS A 144 -13.74 -3.57 -14.14
N ARG A 145 -14.48 -4.42 -14.84
CA ARG A 145 -14.97 -5.71 -14.31
C ARG A 145 -13.83 -6.65 -13.94
N THR A 146 -12.80 -6.78 -14.79
CA THR A 146 -11.66 -7.66 -14.55
C THR A 146 -10.90 -7.26 -13.29
N ILE A 147 -10.61 -5.97 -13.12
CA ILE A 147 -9.93 -5.45 -11.92
C ILE A 147 -10.78 -5.71 -10.66
N HIS A 148 -12.09 -5.39 -10.70
CA HIS A 148 -12.97 -5.63 -9.56
C HIS A 148 -13.10 -7.11 -9.22
N GLN A 149 -13.13 -7.98 -10.23
CA GLN A 149 -13.22 -9.42 -10.04
C GLN A 149 -11.94 -9.98 -9.41
N ALA A 150 -10.76 -9.57 -9.89
CA ALA A 150 -9.47 -9.95 -9.30
C ALA A 150 -9.37 -9.48 -7.83
N LEU A 151 -9.76 -8.23 -7.56
CA LEU A 151 -9.79 -7.67 -6.21
C LEU A 151 -10.72 -8.47 -5.28
N LYS A 152 -11.90 -8.87 -5.77
CA LYS A 152 -12.85 -9.70 -5.00
C LYS A 152 -12.28 -11.07 -4.65
N VAL A 153 -11.48 -11.67 -5.54
CA VAL A 153 -10.80 -12.95 -5.27
C VAL A 153 -9.73 -12.75 -4.18
N ILE A 154 -8.87 -11.74 -4.34
CA ILE A 154 -7.78 -11.45 -3.41
C ILE A 154 -8.30 -11.15 -2.01
N LYS A 155 -9.36 -10.34 -1.86
CA LYS A 155 -9.96 -10.05 -0.55
C LYS A 155 -10.46 -11.28 0.23
N LYS A 156 -10.76 -12.38 -0.47
CA LYS A 156 -11.17 -13.64 0.19
C LYS A 156 -9.97 -14.47 0.66
N THR A 157 -8.85 -14.35 -0.03
CA THR A 157 -7.64 -15.15 0.21
C THR A 157 -6.67 -14.45 1.16
N CYS A 158 -6.61 -13.12 1.10
CA CYS A 158 -5.71 -12.30 1.91
C CYS A 158 -6.20 -12.23 3.36
N THR A 159 -5.76 -13.16 4.19
CA THR A 159 -6.01 -13.17 5.63
C THR A 159 -4.70 -13.11 6.39
N PHE A 160 -4.54 -12.08 7.21
CA PHE A 160 -3.36 -11.92 8.05
C PHE A 160 -3.63 -12.45 9.44
N SER A 161 -2.74 -13.29 9.97
CA SER A 161 -2.84 -13.74 11.36
C SER A 161 -2.40 -12.65 12.34
N THR A 162 -2.85 -12.75 13.59
CA THR A 162 -2.37 -11.89 14.67
C THR A 162 -1.08 -12.48 15.23
N PHE A 163 -0.03 -11.66 15.32
CA PHE A 163 1.24 -12.05 15.92
C PHE A 163 1.36 -11.53 17.35
N ASN A 164 1.93 -12.33 18.25
CA ASN A 164 2.05 -12.02 19.67
C ASN A 164 3.52 -12.03 20.13
N GLY A 165 4.41 -11.36 19.38
CA GLY A 165 5.84 -11.27 19.70
C GLY A 165 6.24 -9.95 20.39
N PHE A 166 7.53 -9.62 20.35
CA PHE A 166 8.02 -8.33 20.87
C PHE A 166 7.26 -7.17 20.21
N HIS A 167 6.98 -6.13 21.01
CA HIS A 167 6.14 -5.01 20.60
C HIS A 167 6.66 -4.31 19.33
N GLU A 168 7.98 -4.17 19.17
CA GLU A 168 8.61 -3.48 18.03
C GLU A 168 8.51 -4.29 16.74
N THR A 169 8.88 -5.57 16.75
CA THR A 169 8.72 -6.49 15.60
C THR A 169 7.26 -6.59 15.17
N THR A 170 6.36 -6.75 16.14
CA THR A 170 4.91 -6.84 15.89
C THR A 170 4.38 -5.55 15.24
N SER A 171 4.82 -4.38 15.71
CA SER A 171 4.44 -3.09 15.15
C SER A 171 4.88 -2.94 13.69
N MET A 172 6.12 -3.32 13.37
CA MET A 172 6.63 -3.32 12.00
C MET A 172 5.79 -4.22 11.08
N PHE A 173 5.52 -5.47 11.48
CA PHE A 173 4.73 -6.39 10.66
C PHE A 173 3.29 -5.91 10.47
N ASN A 174 2.66 -5.32 11.49
CA ASN A 174 1.32 -4.74 11.36
C ASN A 174 1.28 -3.57 10.38
N MET A 175 2.32 -2.72 10.39
CA MET A 175 2.46 -1.62 9.43
C MET A 175 2.62 -2.15 8.00
N LEU A 176 3.45 -3.19 7.79
CA LEU A 176 3.61 -3.83 6.48
C LEU A 176 2.31 -4.47 5.97
N LYS A 177 1.57 -5.13 6.87
CA LYS A 177 0.23 -5.67 6.57
C LYS A 177 -0.75 -4.57 6.17
N GLU A 178 -0.72 -3.42 6.85
CA GLU A 178 -1.55 -2.28 6.48
C GLU A 178 -1.23 -1.76 5.08
N ILE A 179 0.04 -1.72 4.69
CA ILE A 179 0.46 -1.26 3.36
C ILE A 179 -0.07 -2.16 2.25
N VAL A 180 -0.11 -3.47 2.48
CA VAL A 180 -0.77 -4.42 1.57
C VAL A 180 -2.25 -4.08 1.43
N VAL A 181 -2.95 -3.85 2.55
CA VAL A 181 -4.37 -3.47 2.55
C VAL A 181 -4.61 -2.15 1.81
N VAL A 182 -3.81 -1.11 2.08
CA VAL A 182 -3.89 0.20 1.40
C VAL A 182 -3.67 0.04 -0.10
N SER A 183 -2.71 -0.79 -0.51
CA SER A 183 -2.45 -1.10 -1.92
C SER A 183 -3.69 -1.69 -2.61
N LEU A 184 -4.41 -2.60 -1.95
CA LEU A 184 -5.65 -3.17 -2.48
C LEU A 184 -6.77 -2.13 -2.61
N LYS A 185 -6.91 -1.23 -1.63
CA LYS A 185 -7.96 -0.20 -1.63
C LYS A 185 -7.82 0.83 -2.76
N VAL A 186 -6.60 1.09 -3.22
CA VAL A 186 -6.37 1.98 -4.38
C VAL A 186 -7.10 1.48 -5.62
N PHE A 187 -7.12 0.17 -5.85
CA PHE A 187 -7.81 -0.44 -6.99
C PHE A 187 -9.32 -0.56 -6.80
N GLU A 188 -9.81 -0.56 -5.56
CA GLU A 188 -11.25 -0.55 -5.25
C GLU A 188 -11.92 0.79 -5.60
N SER A 189 -11.15 1.87 -5.50
CA SER A 189 -11.65 3.24 -5.67
C SER A 189 -11.51 3.77 -7.11
N SER A 190 -11.44 2.87 -8.11
CA SER A 190 -11.20 3.18 -9.54
C SER A 190 -12.25 2.66 -10.53
#